data_AF-W4P7E4-F1
#
_entry.id   AF-W4P7E4-F1
#
_cell.length_a   1.000
_cell.length_b   1.000
_cell.length_c   1.000
_cell.angle_alpha   90.00
_cell.angle_beta   90.00
_cell.angle_gamma   90.00
#
_symmetry.space_group_name_H-M   'P 1'
#
loop_
_entity.id
_entity.type
_entity.pdbx_description
1 polymer ?
#
loop_
_entity_poly.entity_id
_entity_poly.type
_entity_poly.pdbx_seq_one_letter_code
_entity_poly.pdbx_strand_id
1 'polypeptide(L)'
;MLPYSRRNESEADHLGLVFAAMAGYNPEAAIAFWQRMSAGGGQKVPQFMSTHPSDEARIRNIKKLLPEAMKYYKPGQQTARPATGKTKKGRSFTFERISK
;
A
#
# COMPACT_ATOMS: atom_id res chain seq x y z
N MET A 1 -1.69 -14.20 -29.00
CA MET A 1 -1.03 -13.52 -27.86
C MET A 1 -1.37 -12.05 -27.92
N LEU A 2 -2.29 -11.61 -27.08
CA LEU A 2 -2.36 -10.18 -26.73
C LEU A 2 -2.32 -10.11 -25.20
N PRO A 3 -1.12 -10.29 -24.61
CA PRO A 3 -0.94 -9.87 -23.24
C PRO A 3 -1.17 -8.36 -23.23
N TYR A 4 -1.83 -7.84 -22.19
CA TYR A 4 -2.08 -6.42 -21.99
C TYR A 4 -0.93 -5.59 -22.56
N SER A 5 -1.24 -4.69 -23.51
CA SER A 5 -0.23 -3.86 -24.14
C SER A 5 0.61 -3.23 -23.03
N ARG A 6 1.94 -3.24 -23.12
CA ARG A 6 2.85 -2.64 -22.13
C ARG A 6 2.46 -1.19 -21.77
N ARG A 7 1.72 -0.52 -22.67
CA ARG A 7 1.09 0.79 -22.46
C ARG A 7 0.04 0.77 -21.34
N ASN A 8 -0.83 -0.23 -21.30
CA ASN A 8 -1.89 -0.37 -20.29
C ASN A 8 -1.30 -0.59 -18.90
N GLU A 9 -0.20 -1.35 -18.80
CA GLU A 9 0.50 -1.54 -17.52
C GLU A 9 1.14 -0.23 -17.03
N SER A 10 1.75 0.52 -17.95
CA SER A 10 2.37 1.80 -17.62
C SER A 10 1.35 2.85 -17.18
N GLU A 11 0.18 2.86 -17.82
CA GLU A 11 -0.95 3.73 -17.44
C GLU A 11 -1.53 3.33 -16.07
N ALA A 12 -1.68 2.03 -15.82
CA ALA A 12 -2.13 1.53 -14.52
C ALA A 12 -1.17 1.90 -13.39
N ASP A 13 0.15 1.78 -13.60
CA ASP A 13 1.18 2.19 -12.64
C ASP A 13 1.12 3.70 -12.37
N HIS A 14 0.86 4.52 -13.38
CA HIS A 14 0.71 5.98 -13.25
C HIS A 14 -0.52 6.37 -12.45
N LEU A 15 -1.70 5.89 -12.84
CA LEU A 15 -2.94 6.19 -12.12
C LEU A 15 -2.91 5.63 -10.70
N GLY A 16 -2.32 4.45 -10.51
CA GLY A 16 -2.14 3.85 -9.19
C GLY A 16 -1.32 4.73 -8.24
N LEU A 17 -0.20 5.30 -8.71
CA LEU A 17 0.61 6.23 -7.93
C LEU A 17 -0.14 7.52 -7.59
N VAL A 18 -0.89 8.06 -8.55
CA VAL A 18 -1.70 9.28 -8.35
C VAL A 18 -2.81 9.03 -7.33
N PHE A 19 -3.54 7.92 -7.44
CA PHE A 19 -4.58 7.57 -6.47
C PHE A 19 -4.02 7.28 -5.08
N ALA A 20 -2.87 6.60 -4.98
CA ALA A 20 -2.18 6.40 -3.71
C ALA A 20 -1.80 7.74 -3.07
N ALA A 21 -1.23 8.67 -3.85
CA ALA A 21 -0.89 10.01 -3.40
C ALA A 21 -2.11 10.80 -2.90
N MET A 22 -3.20 10.79 -3.69
CA MET A 22 -4.47 11.44 -3.33
C MET A 22 -5.10 10.83 -2.09
N ALA A 23 -4.97 9.53 -1.88
CA ALA A 23 -5.42 8.82 -0.68
C ALA A 23 -4.52 9.06 0.55
N GLY A 24 -3.46 9.86 0.41
CA GLY A 24 -2.54 10.19 1.50
C GLY A 24 -1.46 9.13 1.77
N TYR A 25 -1.27 8.16 0.87
CA TYR A 25 -0.14 7.23 0.94
C TYR A 25 1.11 7.85 0.31
N ASN A 26 2.27 7.65 0.94
CA ASN A 26 3.54 8.14 0.40
C ASN A 26 3.88 7.42 -0.92
N PRO A 27 3.92 8.11 -2.07
CA PRO A 27 4.25 7.50 -3.36
C PRO A 27 5.64 6.86 -3.39
N GLU A 28 6.61 7.38 -2.62
CA GLU A 28 7.97 6.82 -2.57
C GLU A 28 8.02 5.40 -2.02
N ALA A 29 7.07 5.03 -1.16
CA ALA A 29 6.95 3.68 -0.62
C ALA A 29 6.68 2.63 -1.71
N ALA A 30 6.17 3.05 -2.88
CA ALA A 30 5.97 2.17 -4.03
C ALA A 30 7.30 1.56 -4.52
N ILE A 31 8.42 2.30 -4.50
CA ILE A 31 9.72 1.76 -4.91
C ILE A 31 10.10 0.58 -4.03
N ALA A 32 10.05 0.76 -2.71
CA ALA A 32 10.41 -0.29 -1.76
C ALA A 32 9.49 -1.51 -1.86
N PHE A 33 8.19 -1.30 -2.11
CA PHE A 33 7.23 -2.37 -2.35
C PHE A 33 7.60 -3.20 -3.57
N TRP A 34 7.83 -2.57 -4.72
CA TRP A 34 8.17 -3.26 -5.96
C TRP A 34 9.57 -3.90 -5.92
N GLN A 35 10.52 -3.31 -5.20
CA GLN A 35 11.83 -3.94 -4.95
C GLN A 35 11.70 -5.24 -4.14
N ARG A 36 10.91 -5.23 -3.06
CA ARG A 36 10.63 -6.44 -2.26
C ARG A 36 9.91 -7.50 -3.08
N MET A 37 8.96 -7.08 -3.91
CA MET A 37 8.21 -7.97 -4.79
C MET A 37 9.11 -8.60 -5.88
N SER A 38 10.04 -7.83 -6.45
CA SER A 38 11.05 -8.33 -7.40
C SER A 38 12.04 -9.30 -6.75
N ALA A 39 12.38 -9.10 -5.47
CA ALA A 39 13.29 -9.99 -4.73
C ALA A 39 12.61 -11.27 -4.20
N GLY A 40 11.27 -11.28 -4.08
CA GLY A 40 10.49 -12.36 -3.47
C GLY A 40 10.14 -13.56 -4.36
N GLY A 41 10.82 -13.75 -5.49
CA GLY A 41 10.47 -14.75 -6.53
C GLY A 41 10.53 -16.24 -6.12
N GLY A 42 10.80 -16.57 -4.85
CA GLY A 42 11.00 -17.95 -4.38
C GLY A 42 9.76 -18.67 -3.82
N GLN A 43 8.70 -17.96 -3.41
CA GLN A 43 7.50 -18.58 -2.83
C GLN A 43 6.25 -18.12 -3.60
N LYS A 44 5.82 -18.94 -4.56
CA LYS A 44 4.58 -18.80 -5.33
C LYS A 44 4.34 -17.35 -5.80
N VAL A 45 5.00 -17.00 -6.91
CA VAL A 45 4.68 -15.80 -7.68
C VAL A 45 3.14 -15.70 -7.79
N PRO A 46 2.50 -14.68 -7.18
CA PRO A 46 1.06 -14.53 -7.23
C PRO A 46 0.59 -14.57 -8.68
N GLN A 47 -0.58 -15.16 -8.96
CA GLN A 47 -1.14 -15.23 -10.33
C GLN A 47 -1.18 -13.85 -11.02
N PHE A 48 -1.31 -12.78 -10.23
CA PHE A 48 -1.18 -11.39 -10.66
C PHE A 48 0.19 -11.04 -11.26
N MET A 49 1.28 -11.54 -10.72
CA MET A 49 2.64 -11.32 -11.25
C MET A 49 2.90 -12.13 -12.53
N SER A 50 2.13 -13.19 -12.79
CA SER A 50 2.15 -13.90 -14.07
C SER A 50 1.48 -13.12 -15.21
N THR A 51 0.49 -12.27 -14.89
CA THR A 51 -0.15 -11.36 -15.86
C THR A 51 0.48 -9.97 -15.88
N HIS A 52 1.22 -9.60 -14.84
CA HIS A 52 1.91 -8.31 -14.67
C HIS A 52 3.33 -8.49 -14.10
N PRO A 53 4.32 -8.88 -14.93
CA PRO A 53 5.67 -9.13 -14.45
C PRO A 53 6.27 -7.86 -13.83
N SER A 54 6.90 -8.01 -12.66
CA SER A 54 7.67 -6.93 -12.03
C SER A 54 9.02 -6.82 -12.74
N ASP A 55 9.04 -6.17 -13.89
CA ASP A 55 10.30 -5.90 -14.60
C ASP A 55 11.01 -4.71 -13.95
N GLU A 56 12.35 -4.69 -13.98
CA GLU A 56 13.16 -3.52 -13.59
C GLU A 56 12.72 -2.23 -14.33
N ALA A 57 12.12 -2.39 -15.51
CA ALA A 57 11.47 -1.33 -16.27
C ALA A 57 10.32 -0.64 -15.48
N ARG A 58 9.53 -1.39 -14.71
CA ARG A 58 8.44 -0.85 -13.87
C ARG A 58 9.01 0.05 -12.76
N ILE A 59 10.06 -0.39 -12.08
CA ILE A 59 10.73 0.42 -11.05
C ILE A 59 11.28 1.72 -11.66
N ARG A 60 11.85 1.66 -12.88
CA ARG A 60 12.30 2.87 -13.60
C ARG A 60 11.14 3.80 -13.96
N ASN A 61 10.01 3.26 -14.40
CA ASN A 61 8.83 4.07 -14.74
C ASN A 61 8.23 4.74 -13.50
N ILE A 62 8.10 4.02 -12.38
CA ILE A 62 7.63 4.56 -11.11
C ILE A 62 8.52 5.73 -10.67
N LYS A 63 9.86 5.59 -10.76
CA LYS A 63 10.79 6.68 -10.45
C LYS A 63 10.56 7.93 -11.30
N LYS A 64 10.17 7.78 -12.57
CA LYS A 64 9.85 8.92 -13.45
C LYS A 64 8.52 9.58 -13.11
N LEU A 65 7.56 8.82 -12.59
CA LEU A 65 6.21 9.28 -12.24
C LEU A 65 6.14 9.87 -10.83
N LEU A 66 7.11 9.56 -9.95
CA LEU A 66 7.16 10.08 -8.59
C LEU A 66 7.05 11.60 -8.48
N PRO A 67 7.81 12.42 -9.26
CA PRO A 67 7.69 13.87 -9.19
C PRO A 67 6.28 14.38 -9.49
N GLU A 68 5.50 13.65 -10.30
CA GLU A 68 4.12 13.98 -10.60
C GLU A 68 3.18 13.53 -9.47
N ALA A 69 3.30 12.28 -9.03
CA ALA A 69 2.50 11.74 -7.93
C ALA A 69 2.67 12.56 -6.63
N MET A 70 3.88 13.03 -6.35
CA MET A 70 4.18 13.88 -5.19
C MET A 70 3.42 15.21 -5.20
N LYS A 71 2.98 15.70 -6.36
CA LYS A 71 2.13 16.91 -6.43
C LYS A 71 0.75 16.69 -5.80
N TYR A 72 0.26 15.44 -5.83
CA TYR A 72 -1.02 15.06 -5.27
C TYR A 72 -0.91 14.53 -3.84
N TYR A 73 0.31 14.24 -3.37
CA TYR A 73 0.54 13.70 -2.04
C TYR A 73 0.33 14.77 -0.97
N LYS A 74 -0.68 14.54 -0.12
CA LYS A 74 -0.99 15.38 1.03
C LYS A 74 -0.81 14.59 2.33
N PRO A 75 0.37 14.65 2.98
CA PRO A 75 0.59 13.96 4.24
C PRO A 75 -0.41 14.45 5.29
N GLY A 76 -1.15 13.52 5.90
CA GLY A 76 -2.15 13.84 6.93
C GLY A 76 -3.61 13.68 6.50
N GLN A 77 -3.89 13.46 5.22
CA GLN A 77 -5.20 12.97 4.76
C GLN A 77 -5.28 11.45 4.84
N GLN A 78 -4.81 10.86 5.94
CA GLN A 78 -5.24 9.50 6.25
C GLN A 78 -6.76 9.58 6.30
N THR A 79 -7.45 8.95 5.33
CA THR A 79 -8.87 8.65 5.50
C THR A 79 -8.96 8.05 6.87
N ALA A 80 -9.62 8.78 7.77
CA ALA A 80 -9.63 8.45 9.18
C ALA A 80 -9.96 6.97 9.23
N ARG A 81 -8.96 6.14 9.59
CA ARG A 81 -9.26 4.79 10.05
C ARG A 81 -10.39 5.03 11.04
N PRO A 82 -11.60 4.47 10.86
CA PRO A 82 -12.60 4.61 11.89
C PRO A 82 -11.90 4.09 13.12
N ALA A 83 -11.63 5.00 14.07
CA ALA A 83 -10.83 4.69 15.23
C ALA A 83 -11.56 3.53 15.88
N THR A 84 -11.00 2.33 15.77
CA THR A 84 -11.56 1.15 16.40
C THR A 84 -11.73 1.55 17.86
N GLY A 85 -12.99 1.59 18.28
CA GLY A 85 -13.43 2.38 19.42
C GLY A 85 -12.52 2.16 20.62
N LYS A 86 -12.18 3.27 21.30
CA LYS A 86 -11.59 3.17 22.63
C LYS A 86 -12.53 2.30 23.48
N THR A 87 -12.10 1.08 23.79
CA THR A 87 -12.71 0.23 24.80
C THR A 87 -12.61 0.93 26.15
N LYS A 88 -13.57 1.80 26.46
CA LYS A 88 -13.92 2.10 27.84
C LYS A 88 -14.63 0.86 28.37
N LYS A 89 -14.02 0.19 29.36
CA LYS A 89 -14.68 -0.39 30.57
C LYS A 89 -13.84 -1.55 31.12
N GLY A 90 -12.86 -1.19 31.95
CA GLY A 90 -12.28 -2.08 32.95
C GLY A 90 -12.39 -1.41 34.31
N ARG A 91 -13.62 -1.15 34.78
CA ARG A 91 -13.83 -0.77 36.18
C ARG A 91 -13.66 -2.07 36.97
N SER A 92 -12.46 -2.27 37.50
CA SER A 92 -12.12 -3.37 38.41
C SER A 92 -13.09 -3.34 39.59
N PHE A 93 -14.04 -4.26 39.60
CA PHE A 93 -14.85 -4.53 40.79
C PHE A 93 -13.98 -5.35 41.75
N THR A 94 -13.43 -4.68 42.75
CA THR A 94 -12.77 -5.30 43.89
C THR A 94 -13.82 -6.07 44.68
N PHE A 95 -13.75 -7.40 44.67
CA PHE A 95 -14.60 -8.24 45.51
C PHE A 95 -13.90 -8.45 46.85
N GLU A 96 -14.18 -7.56 47.80
CA GLU A 96 -13.80 -7.73 49.20
C GLU A 96 -14.69 -8.82 49.81
N ARG A 97 -14.14 -10.03 49.95
CA ARG A 97 -14.82 -11.15 50.62
C ARG A 97 -14.40 -11.17 52.10
N ILE A 98 -15.29 -10.58 52.89
CA ILE A 98 -15.63 -10.82 54.31
C ILE A 98 -14.84 -11.93 55.02
N SER A 99 -14.30 -11.54 56.19
CA SER A 99 -13.66 -12.35 57.22
C SER A 99 -14.43 -13.61 57.63
N LYS A 100 -13.66 -14.66 57.93
CA LYS A 100 -13.90 -15.54 59.08
C LYS A 100 -12.60 -15.67 59.85
#